data_AF-A0A8I2YZ71-F1
#
_entry.id   AF-A0A8I2YZ71-F1
#
_cell.length_a   1.000
_cell.length_b   1.000
_cell.length_c   1.000
_cell.angle_alpha   90.00
_cell.angle_beta   90.00
_cell.angle_gamma   90.00
#
_symmetry.space_group_name_H-M   'P 1'
#
loop_
_entity.id
_entity.type
_entity.pdbx_description
1 polymer ?
#
loop_
_entity_poly.entity_id
_entity_poly.type
_entity_poly.pdbx_seq_one_letter_code
_entity_poly.pdbx_strand_id
1 'polypeptide(L)'
;MRKLYPASKYRSSIWSPELRFAMRAAGRASHPCLTIEDMTEGKDVFLTGLSQLPEQLFRKVYIAKRASRDCILARLSSSLREIDALEKMKDVIIEMHKQDENDLLAIGKDLEIFKAEAVARGNSIDDDIAYRHAVYADEFTALASTNTQLNIMLNITDPELTSDESESVVSDELDEPVVEVGEE
;
A
#
# COMPACT_ATOMS: atom_id res chain seq x y z
N MET A 1 -1.93 15.08 -22.05
CA MET A 1 -2.38 14.15 -23.11
C MET A 1 -1.53 12.88 -23.07
N ARG A 2 -2.08 11.76 -22.57
CA ARG A 2 -1.37 10.47 -22.54
C ARG A 2 -1.38 9.87 -23.94
N LYS A 3 -0.19 9.65 -24.51
CA LYS A 3 -0.05 8.92 -25.77
C LYS A 3 -0.47 7.46 -25.52
N LEU A 4 -1.64 7.08 -26.01
CA LEU A 4 -2.03 5.69 -26.15
C LEU A 4 -1.07 5.04 -27.16
N TYR A 5 -0.19 4.17 -26.67
CA TYR A 5 0.54 3.27 -27.55
C TYR A 5 -0.49 2.33 -28.21
N PRO A 6 -0.45 2.14 -29.55
CA PRO A 6 -1.31 1.15 -30.18
C PRO A 6 -0.94 -0.22 -29.65
N ALA A 7 -1.94 -0.92 -29.10
CA ALA A 7 -1.82 -2.33 -28.72
C ALA A 7 -1.17 -3.09 -29.88
N SER A 8 0.01 -3.64 -29.61
CA SER A 8 0.86 -4.34 -30.57
C SER A 8 0.06 -5.43 -31.28
N LYS A 9 -0.34 -5.17 -32.53
CA LYS A 9 -1.00 -6.11 -33.45
C LYS A 9 -0.08 -7.23 -33.98
N TYR A 10 1.10 -7.40 -33.40
CA TYR A 10 2.07 -8.41 -33.80
C TYR A 10 2.68 -9.09 -32.56
N ARG A 11 1.97 -10.06 -32.01
CA ARG A 11 2.63 -11.26 -31.48
C ARG A 11 2.10 -12.43 -32.28
N SER A 12 2.72 -12.66 -33.44
CA SER A 12 2.79 -13.98 -34.03
C SER A 12 3.40 -14.90 -32.97
N SER A 13 2.52 -15.57 -32.21
CA SER A 13 2.94 -16.66 -31.34
C SER A 13 3.72 -17.64 -32.20
N ILE A 14 4.99 -17.85 -31.87
CA ILE A 14 5.90 -18.84 -32.48
C ILE A 14 5.26 -20.25 -32.43
N TRP A 15 4.24 -20.44 -31.61
CA TRP A 15 3.55 -21.69 -31.40
C TRP A 15 2.20 -21.67 -32.11
N SER A 16 1.96 -22.75 -32.85
CA SER A 16 0.67 -23.02 -33.47
C SER A 16 -0.45 -23.03 -32.40
N PRO A 17 -1.69 -22.70 -32.77
CA PRO A 17 -2.85 -22.75 -31.86
C PRO A 17 -2.95 -24.06 -31.07
N GLU A 18 -2.62 -25.18 -31.71
CA GLU A 18 -2.59 -26.52 -31.14
C GLU A 18 -1.53 -26.68 -30.07
N LEU A 19 -0.31 -26.17 -30.33
CA LEU A 19 0.80 -26.24 -29.38
C LEU A 19 0.51 -25.37 -28.15
N ARG A 20 -0.14 -24.22 -28.35
CA ARG A 20 -0.61 -23.36 -27.25
C ARG A 20 -1.67 -24.07 -26.40
N PHE A 21 -2.64 -24.72 -27.04
CA PHE A 21 -3.66 -25.51 -26.34
C PHE A 21 -3.01 -26.68 -25.56
N ALA A 22 -2.13 -27.46 -26.20
CA ALA A 22 -1.48 -28.61 -25.59
C ALA A 22 -0.60 -28.24 -24.39
N MET A 23 0.23 -27.19 -24.53
CA MET A 23 1.06 -26.71 -23.42
C MET A 23 0.23 -26.24 -22.24
N ARG A 24 -0.94 -25.63 -22.48
CA ARG A 24 -1.82 -25.20 -21.40
C ARG A 24 -2.66 -26.32 -20.81
N ALA A 25 -3.12 -27.27 -21.63
CA ALA A 25 -3.76 -28.50 -21.17
C ALA A 25 -2.83 -29.28 -20.23
N ALA A 26 -1.52 -29.27 -20.51
CA ALA A 26 -0.44 -29.83 -19.70
C ALA A 26 0.02 -28.94 -18.53
N GLY A 27 -0.58 -27.75 -18.32
CA GLY A 27 -0.26 -26.84 -17.22
C GLY A 27 1.06 -26.08 -17.36
N ARG A 28 1.68 -26.05 -18.54
CA ARG A 28 3.00 -25.44 -18.79
C ARG A 28 2.98 -24.00 -19.33
N ALA A 29 1.81 -23.42 -19.61
CA ALA A 29 1.69 -22.05 -20.13
C ALA A 29 1.11 -21.07 -19.09
N SER A 30 1.91 -20.07 -18.71
CA SER A 30 1.55 -18.99 -17.78
C SER A 30 0.76 -17.83 -18.40
N HIS A 31 0.72 -17.71 -19.73
CA HIS A 31 0.10 -16.56 -20.41
C HIS A 31 -1.42 -16.71 -20.56
N PRO A 32 -2.23 -15.66 -20.25
CA PRO A 32 -3.69 -15.73 -20.18
C PRO A 32 -4.40 -15.81 -21.54
N CYS A 33 -3.71 -15.55 -22.65
CA CYS A 33 -4.35 -15.35 -23.96
C CYS A 33 -4.64 -16.69 -24.67
N LEU A 34 -5.72 -17.36 -24.29
CA LEU A 34 -6.40 -18.30 -25.19
C LEU A 34 -7.48 -17.51 -25.92
N THR A 35 -7.38 -17.40 -27.23
CA THR A 35 -8.50 -16.89 -28.05
C THR A 35 -9.56 -17.98 -28.22
N ILE A 36 -10.77 -17.59 -28.64
CA ILE A 36 -11.82 -18.56 -28.99
C ILE A 36 -11.34 -19.48 -30.12
N GLU A 37 -10.56 -18.95 -31.07
CA GLU A 37 -9.93 -19.73 -32.15
C GLU A 37 -8.95 -20.78 -31.61
N ASP A 38 -8.12 -20.43 -30.61
CA ASP A 38 -7.22 -21.39 -29.96
C ASP A 38 -8.00 -22.53 -29.26
N MET A 39 -9.22 -22.24 -28.79
CA MET A 39 -10.10 -23.25 -28.20
C MET A 39 -10.77 -24.13 -29.25
N THR A 40 -11.15 -23.58 -30.40
CA THR A 40 -11.82 -24.35 -31.47
C THR A 40 -10.84 -25.20 -32.27
N GLU A 41 -9.72 -24.63 -32.71
CA GLU A 41 -8.71 -25.35 -33.50
C GLU A 41 -7.88 -26.29 -32.61
N GLY A 42 -7.53 -25.83 -31.40
CA GLY A 42 -6.87 -26.65 -30.39
C GLY A 42 -7.72 -27.83 -29.91
N LYS A 43 -9.06 -27.71 -29.93
CA LYS A 43 -9.96 -28.81 -29.56
C LYS A 43 -9.86 -29.98 -30.53
N ASP A 44 -9.87 -29.74 -31.84
CA ASP A 44 -9.86 -30.83 -32.83
C ASP A 44 -8.52 -31.58 -32.80
N VAL A 45 -7.41 -30.86 -32.63
CA VAL A 45 -6.09 -31.48 -32.47
C VAL A 45 -5.94 -32.18 -31.13
N PHE A 46 -6.51 -31.63 -30.06
CA PHE A 46 -6.56 -32.31 -28.77
C PHE A 46 -7.37 -33.60 -28.82
N LEU A 47 -8.56 -33.57 -29.43
CA LEU A 47 -9.39 -34.77 -29.61
C LEU A 47 -8.67 -35.81 -30.47
N THR A 48 -8.02 -35.38 -31.55
CA THR A 48 -7.19 -36.25 -32.38
C THR A 48 -6.07 -36.88 -31.57
N GLY A 49 -5.31 -36.10 -30.80
CA GLY A 49 -4.25 -36.60 -29.92
C GLY A 49 -4.78 -37.56 -28.84
N LEU A 50 -5.94 -37.27 -28.24
CA LEU A 50 -6.57 -38.15 -27.26
C LEU A 50 -7.04 -39.47 -27.87
N SER A 51 -7.55 -39.45 -29.10
CA SER A 51 -8.01 -40.64 -29.81
C SER A 51 -6.89 -41.63 -30.16
N GLN A 52 -5.65 -41.15 -30.21
CA GLN A 52 -4.45 -41.96 -30.44
C GLN A 52 -3.90 -42.58 -29.14
N LEU A 53 -4.39 -42.19 -27.96
CA LEU A 53 -3.93 -42.74 -26.69
C LEU A 53 -4.52 -44.13 -26.44
N PRO A 54 -3.74 -45.08 -25.89
CA PRO A 54 -4.28 -46.31 -25.35
C PRO A 54 -5.31 -46.01 -24.24
N GLU A 55 -6.40 -46.77 -24.16
CA GLU A 55 -7.52 -46.51 -23.25
C GLU A 55 -7.07 -46.36 -21.78
N GLN A 56 -6.13 -47.19 -21.34
CA GLN A 56 -5.59 -47.12 -19.97
C GLN A 56 -4.89 -45.78 -19.69
N LEU A 57 -4.17 -45.25 -20.67
CA LEU A 57 -3.49 -43.96 -20.55
C LEU A 57 -4.51 -42.81 -20.60
N PHE A 58 -5.50 -42.88 -21.48
CA PHE A 58 -6.60 -41.92 -21.55
C PHE A 58 -7.32 -41.80 -20.20
N ARG A 59 -7.68 -42.94 -19.56
CA ARG A 59 -8.33 -42.94 -18.24
C ARG A 59 -7.47 -42.26 -17.17
N LYS A 60 -6.15 -42.50 -17.15
CA LYS A 60 -5.23 -41.84 -16.20
C LYS A 60 -5.17 -40.33 -16.44
N VAL A 61 -5.06 -39.90 -17.69
CA VAL A 61 -5.06 -38.47 -18.07
C VAL A 61 -6.37 -37.80 -17.64
N TYR A 62 -7.51 -38.46 -17.87
CA TYR A 62 -8.83 -37.96 -17.46
C TYR A 62 -8.92 -37.78 -15.93
N ILE A 63 -8.52 -38.79 -15.15
CA ILE A 63 -8.53 -38.73 -13.68
C ILE A 63 -7.61 -37.60 -13.18
N ALA A 64 -6.40 -37.51 -13.72
CA ALA A 64 -5.46 -36.45 -13.36
C ALA A 64 -6.01 -35.05 -13.68
N LYS A 65 -6.63 -34.88 -14.86
CA LYS A 65 -7.23 -33.61 -15.26
C LYS A 65 -8.41 -33.24 -14.38
N ARG A 66 -9.25 -34.21 -14.02
CA ARG A 66 -10.36 -34.03 -13.08
C ARG A 66 -9.85 -33.60 -11.70
N ALA A 67 -8.85 -34.29 -11.15
CA ALA A 67 -8.24 -33.92 -9.87
C ALA A 67 -7.63 -32.51 -9.90
N SER A 68 -6.97 -32.14 -11.00
CA SER A 68 -6.44 -30.78 -11.20
C SER A 68 -7.55 -29.73 -11.21
N ARG A 69 -8.66 -29.97 -11.92
CA ARG A 69 -9.83 -29.10 -11.91
C ARG A 69 -10.41 -28.95 -10.50
N ASP A 70 -10.61 -30.06 -9.80
CA ASP A 70 -11.20 -30.06 -8.46
C ASP A 70 -10.29 -29.31 -7.46
N CYS A 71 -8.96 -29.44 -7.58
CA CYS A 71 -7.99 -28.65 -6.83
C CYS A 71 -8.10 -27.14 -7.13
N ILE A 72 -8.23 -26.75 -8.40
CA ILE A 72 -8.43 -25.35 -8.78
C ILE A 72 -9.73 -24.81 -8.17
N LEU A 73 -10.83 -25.55 -8.25
CA LEU A 73 -12.12 -25.16 -7.66
C LEU A 73 -12.04 -25.01 -6.13
N ALA A 74 -11.34 -25.92 -5.45
CA ALA A 74 -11.12 -25.84 -4.01
C ALA A 74 -10.32 -24.59 -3.64
N ARG A 75 -9.26 -24.28 -4.40
CA ARG A 75 -8.47 -23.05 -4.21
C ARG A 75 -9.30 -21.79 -4.42
N LEU A 76 -10.08 -21.72 -5.50
CA LEU A 76 -10.98 -20.58 -5.75
C LEU A 76 -11.99 -20.39 -4.62
N SER A 77 -12.58 -21.48 -4.14
CA SER A 77 -13.51 -21.45 -3.01
C SER A 77 -12.83 -20.98 -1.72
N SER A 78 -11.58 -21.38 -1.49
CA SER A 78 -10.78 -20.92 -0.35
C SER A 78 -10.48 -19.42 -0.44
N SER A 79 -10.01 -18.94 -1.59
CA SER A 79 -9.74 -17.52 -1.81
C SER A 79 -11.00 -16.67 -1.67
N LEU A 80 -12.16 -17.16 -2.11
CA LEU A 80 -13.42 -16.45 -1.92
C LEU A 80 -13.77 -16.27 -0.43
N ARG A 81 -13.54 -17.30 0.40
CA ARG A 81 -13.75 -17.22 1.85
C ARG A 81 -12.74 -16.29 2.53
N GLU A 82 -11.50 -16.28 2.06
CA GLU A 82 -10.46 -15.36 2.55
C GLU A 82 -10.84 -13.91 2.27
N ILE A 83 -11.35 -13.61 1.05
CA ILE A 83 -11.87 -12.28 0.71
C ILE A 83 -13.04 -11.89 1.64
N ASP A 84 -14.02 -12.75 1.84
CA ASP A 84 -15.14 -12.49 2.76
C ASP A 84 -14.68 -12.22 4.21
N ALA A 85 -13.67 -12.96 4.68
CA ALA A 85 -13.08 -12.73 6.01
C ALA A 85 -12.37 -11.36 6.09
N LEU A 86 -11.63 -10.97 5.05
CA LEU A 86 -10.98 -9.66 4.96
C LEU A 86 -12.00 -8.52 4.89
N GLU A 87 -13.10 -8.70 4.17
CA GLU A 87 -14.20 -7.72 4.10
C GLU A 87 -14.83 -7.50 5.49
N LYS A 88 -15.08 -8.57 6.25
CA LYS A 88 -15.57 -8.46 7.64
C LYS A 88 -14.57 -7.78 8.57
N MET A 89 -13.28 -8.09 8.42
CA MET A 89 -12.23 -7.45 9.22
C MET A 89 -12.12 -5.96 8.91
N LYS A 90 -12.25 -5.58 7.64
CA LYS A 90 -12.33 -4.17 7.22
C LYS A 90 -13.50 -3.46 7.88
N ASP A 91 -14.68 -4.10 7.94
CA ASP A 91 -15.85 -3.51 8.60
C ASP A 91 -15.62 -3.29 10.12
N VAL A 92 -14.95 -4.22 10.80
CA VAL A 92 -14.54 -4.06 12.21
C VAL A 92 -13.59 -2.87 12.38
N ILE A 93 -12.57 -2.74 11.52
CA ILE A 93 -11.61 -1.63 11.58
C ILE A 93 -12.31 -0.29 11.35
N ILE A 94 -13.26 -0.23 10.42
CA ILE A 94 -14.06 0.98 10.18
C ILE A 94 -14.84 1.38 11.43
N GLU A 95 -15.43 0.42 12.14
CA GLU A 95 -16.21 0.72 13.34
C GLU A 95 -15.32 1.13 14.52
N MET A 96 -14.16 0.49 14.69
CA MET A 96 -13.14 0.93 15.66
C MET A 96 -12.71 2.36 15.40
N HIS A 97 -12.44 2.72 14.14
CA HIS A 97 -12.03 4.07 13.79
C HIS A 97 -13.09 5.13 14.12
N LYS A 98 -14.37 4.85 13.85
CA LYS A 98 -15.46 5.74 14.26
C LYS A 98 -15.56 5.88 15.78
N GLN A 99 -15.32 4.80 16.52
CA GLN A 99 -15.31 4.84 17.98
C GLN A 99 -14.16 5.73 18.47
N ASP A 100 -12.96 5.56 17.92
CA ASP A 100 -11.80 6.39 18.26
C ASP A 100 -12.07 7.88 17.96
N GLU A 101 -12.70 8.19 16.82
CA GLU A 101 -13.12 9.57 16.49
C GLU A 101 -14.11 10.13 17.53
N ASN A 102 -15.09 9.33 17.96
CA ASN A 102 -16.05 9.74 18.98
C ASN A 102 -15.39 9.96 20.35
N ASP A 103 -14.46 9.09 20.74
CA ASP A 103 -13.72 9.19 21.99
C ASP A 103 -12.82 10.45 21.98
N LEU A 104 -12.17 10.74 20.86
CA LEU A 104 -11.37 11.95 20.67
C LEU A 104 -12.24 13.22 20.76
N LEU A 105 -13.44 13.20 20.17
CA LEU A 105 -14.41 14.30 20.33
C LEU A 105 -14.88 14.47 21.79
N ALA A 106 -15.03 13.38 22.54
CA ALA A 106 -15.38 13.44 23.96
C ALA A 106 -14.24 14.04 24.79
N ILE A 107 -13.01 13.57 24.60
CA ILE A 107 -11.81 14.10 25.26
C ILE A 107 -11.62 15.59 24.91
N GLY A 108 -11.86 15.99 23.66
CA GLY A 108 -11.79 17.38 23.24
C GLY A 108 -12.78 18.27 24.00
N LYS A 109 -14.01 17.80 24.25
CA LYS A 109 -14.99 18.52 25.08
C LYS A 109 -14.55 18.63 26.53
N ASP A 110 -14.03 17.54 27.09
CA ASP A 110 -13.52 17.54 28.48
C ASP A 110 -12.34 18.50 28.64
N LEU A 111 -11.45 18.56 27.63
CA LEU A 111 -10.33 19.50 27.61
C LEU A 111 -10.80 20.95 27.54
N GLU A 112 -11.84 21.27 26.75
CA GLU A 112 -12.42 22.61 26.72
C GLU A 112 -13.04 23.01 28.08
N ILE A 113 -13.73 22.08 28.75
CA ILE A 113 -14.25 22.31 30.11
C ILE A 113 -13.09 22.60 31.08
N PHE A 114 -12.03 21.80 31.02
CA PHE A 114 -10.85 21.98 31.85
C PHE A 114 -10.17 23.33 31.58
N LYS A 115 -10.03 23.72 30.31
CA LYS A 115 -9.49 25.03 29.90
C LYS A 115 -10.29 26.17 30.52
N ALA A 116 -11.63 26.11 30.41
CA ALA A 116 -12.52 27.13 30.96
C ALA A 116 -12.36 27.28 32.49
N GLU A 117 -12.29 26.16 33.23
CA GLU A 117 -12.11 26.16 34.69
C GLU A 117 -10.74 26.73 35.11
N ALA A 118 -9.67 26.39 34.39
CA ALA A 118 -8.35 26.90 34.67
C ALA A 118 -8.23 28.41 34.40
N VAL A 119 -8.86 28.91 33.33
CA VAL A 119 -8.99 30.36 33.07
C VAL A 119 -9.80 31.04 34.19
N ALA A 120 -10.90 30.45 34.64
CA ALA A 120 -11.70 30.99 35.74
C ALA A 120 -10.92 31.13 37.06
N ARG A 121 -9.90 30.28 37.26
CA ARG A 121 -8.98 30.32 38.41
C ARG A 121 -7.81 31.29 38.22
N GLY A 122 -7.75 32.03 37.12
CA GLY A 122 -6.74 33.04 36.84
C GLY A 122 -5.48 32.53 36.13
N ASN A 123 -5.48 31.29 35.63
CA ASN A 123 -4.37 30.78 34.81
C ASN A 123 -4.54 31.28 33.37
N SER A 124 -3.58 32.07 32.87
CA SER A 124 -3.53 32.44 31.45
C SER A 124 -2.95 31.29 30.63
N ILE A 125 -3.80 30.35 30.21
CA ILE A 125 -3.40 29.20 29.39
C ILE A 125 -2.94 29.62 27.99
N ASP A 126 -3.46 30.74 27.48
CA ASP A 126 -3.15 31.20 26.13
C ASP A 126 -1.76 31.87 26.03
N ASP A 127 -1.04 32.17 27.12
CA ASP A 127 0.34 32.67 27.04
C ASP A 127 1.38 31.73 27.68
N ASP A 128 0.95 30.61 28.26
CA ASP A 128 1.85 29.70 28.94
C ASP A 128 2.52 28.74 27.93
N ILE A 129 3.64 29.19 27.38
CA ILE A 129 4.52 28.40 26.50
C ILE A 129 4.92 27.08 27.17
N ALA A 130 5.13 27.06 28.50
CA ALA A 130 5.48 25.85 29.22
C ALA A 130 4.32 24.85 29.25
N TYR A 131 3.08 25.32 29.43
CA TYR A 131 1.88 24.49 29.32
C TYR A 131 1.73 23.88 27.92
N ARG A 132 1.89 24.68 26.85
CA ARG A 132 1.80 24.17 25.48
C ARG A 132 2.89 23.14 25.17
N HIS A 133 4.11 23.39 25.60
CA HIS A 133 5.22 22.43 25.45
C HIS A 133 4.98 21.16 26.24
N ALA A 134 4.41 21.23 27.45
CA ALA A 134 4.13 20.07 28.27
C ALA A 134 2.97 19.23 27.73
N VAL A 135 1.89 19.86 27.26
CA VAL A 135 0.71 19.18 26.73
C VAL A 135 1.00 18.52 25.38
N TYR A 136 1.76 19.19 24.50
CA TYR A 136 2.03 18.70 23.15
C TYR A 136 3.41 18.06 22.96
N ALA A 137 4.12 17.74 24.05
CA ALA A 137 5.49 17.20 23.99
C ALA A 137 5.58 15.93 23.12
N ASP A 138 4.59 15.05 23.26
CA ASP A 138 4.54 13.77 22.57
C ASP A 138 4.18 13.95 21.08
N GLU A 139 3.24 14.84 20.73
CA GLU A 139 2.93 15.15 19.32
C GLU A 139 4.11 15.85 18.62
N PHE A 140 4.83 16.75 19.30
CA PHE A 140 6.04 17.37 18.75
C PHE A 140 7.14 16.32 18.49
N THR A 141 7.30 15.36 19.40
CA THR A 141 8.25 14.25 19.24
C THR A 141 7.85 13.34 18.07
N ALA A 142 6.56 13.01 17.95
CA ALA A 142 6.03 12.23 16.84
C ALA A 142 6.22 12.95 15.50
N LEU A 143 5.91 14.25 15.44
CA LEU A 143 6.09 15.09 14.26
C LEU A 143 7.56 15.15 13.83
N ALA A 144 8.48 15.40 14.77
CA ALA A 144 9.91 15.42 14.51
C ALA A 144 10.41 14.07 13.97
N SER A 145 9.93 12.96 14.52
CA SER A 145 10.24 11.62 14.02
C SER A 145 9.72 11.40 12.60
N THR A 146 8.47 11.76 12.30
CA THR A 146 7.91 11.63 10.95
C THR A 146 8.61 12.50 9.93
N ASN A 147 8.99 13.74 10.26
CA ASN A 147 9.80 14.60 9.39
C ASN A 147 11.18 13.99 9.12
N THR A 148 11.82 13.41 10.14
CA THR A 148 13.10 12.71 9.96
C THR A 148 12.94 11.52 9.01
N GLN A 149 11.89 10.73 9.16
CA GLN A 149 11.60 9.60 8.27
C GLN A 149 11.33 10.05 6.83
N LEU A 150 10.54 11.11 6.64
CA LEU A 150 10.26 11.69 5.33
C LEU A 150 11.52 12.21 4.65
N ASN A 151 12.40 12.90 5.38
CA ASN A 151 13.67 13.37 4.84
C ASN A 151 14.59 12.21 4.43
N ILE A 152 14.64 11.13 5.22
CA ILE A 152 15.38 9.91 4.84
C ILE A 152 14.81 9.33 3.54
N MET A 153 13.49 9.24 3.43
CA MET A 153 12.83 8.73 2.23
C MET A 153 13.06 9.63 1.01
N LEU A 154 13.06 10.95 1.19
CA LEU A 154 13.34 11.93 0.14
C LEU A 154 14.78 11.76 -0.40
N ASN A 155 15.76 11.67 0.50
CA ASN A 155 17.17 11.48 0.14
C ASN A 155 17.45 10.16 -0.59
N ILE A 156 16.65 9.13 -0.34
CA ILE A 156 16.72 7.85 -1.07
C ILE A 156 16.05 7.94 -2.44
N THR A 157 15.02 8.79 -2.58
CA THR A 157 14.17 8.87 -3.77
C THR A 157 14.71 9.85 -4.82
N ASP A 158 15.40 10.93 -4.40
CA ASP A 158 16.01 11.90 -5.30
C ASP A 158 17.29 12.53 -4.68
N PRO A 159 18.51 12.08 -5.05
CA PRO A 159 19.76 12.64 -4.52
C PRO A 159 20.13 14.00 -5.13
N GLU A 160 19.41 14.51 -6.14
CA GLU A 160 19.71 15.78 -6.82
C GLU A 160 19.01 17.02 -6.21
N LEU A 161 18.14 16.85 -5.19
CA LEU A 161 17.47 17.97 -4.49
C LEU A 161 18.13 18.35 -3.15
N THR A 162 19.26 17.73 -2.76
CA THR A 162 19.96 18.07 -1.50
C THR A 162 21.05 19.12 -1.66
N SER A 163 21.08 19.84 -2.78
CA SER A 163 21.90 21.04 -2.96
C SER A 163 20.97 22.25 -2.85
N ASP A 164 21.23 23.11 -1.88
CA ASP A 164 20.55 24.38 -1.62
C ASP A 164 19.35 24.28 -0.68
N GLU A 165 19.60 24.06 0.62
CA GLU A 165 19.14 24.97 1.67
C GLU A 165 20.10 24.86 2.87
N SER A 166 21.32 25.36 2.67
CA SER A 166 22.15 25.86 3.76
C SER A 166 22.20 27.38 3.67
N GLU A 167 21.05 28.04 3.81
CA GLU A 167 21.03 29.44 4.21
C GLU A 167 21.24 29.49 5.72
N SER A 168 22.50 29.72 6.10
CA SER A 168 22.87 30.17 7.42
C SER A 168 22.15 31.50 7.71
N VAL A 169 21.14 31.45 8.57
CA VAL A 169 20.55 32.63 9.18
C VAL A 169 21.62 33.28 10.07
N VAL A 170 22.20 34.34 9.50
CA VAL A 170 22.66 35.59 10.10
C VAL A 170 22.94 35.53 11.61
N SER A 171 24.22 35.57 11.97
CA SER A 171 24.68 35.99 13.30
C SER A 171 24.34 37.48 13.49
N ASP A 172 23.25 37.77 14.21
CA ASP A 172 23.09 39.07 14.88
C ASP A 172 23.88 39.01 16.19
N GLU A 173 25.15 39.40 16.10
CA GLU A 173 26.01 39.71 17.24
C GLU A 173 25.54 41.06 17.79
N LEU A 174 24.70 41.00 18.83
CA LEU A 174 24.27 42.18 19.59
C LEU A 174 25.45 42.71 20.41
N ASP A 175 25.85 43.94 20.08
CA ASP A 175 26.72 44.83 20.85
C ASP A 175 26.41 44.78 22.36
N GLU A 176 27.35 44.29 23.17
CA GLU A 176 27.38 44.58 24.60
C GLU A 176 28.14 45.89 24.85
N PRO A 177 27.57 46.87 25.56
CA PRO A 177 28.35 48.02 26.01
C PRO A 177 29.26 47.63 27.17
N VAL A 178 30.57 47.68 26.94
CA VAL A 178 31.58 47.65 28.00
C VAL A 178 31.43 48.90 28.86
N VAL A 179 30.83 48.73 30.04
CA VAL A 179 30.99 49.66 31.17
C VAL A 179 32.18 49.17 31.97
N GLU A 180 33.36 49.73 31.72
CA GLU A 180 34.46 49.68 32.67
C GLU A 180 34.58 51.01 33.40
N VAL A 181 34.41 50.89 34.71
CA VAL A 181 34.60 51.87 35.76
C VAL A 181 36.09 51.89 36.11
N GLY A 182 36.71 53.08 36.19
CA GLY A 182 37.87 53.26 37.06
C GLY A 182 38.86 54.37 36.68
N GLU A 183 38.90 55.39 37.55
CA GLU A 183 40.10 56.13 38.07
C GLU A 183 40.88 56.98 37.04
N GLU A 184 41.12 58.28 37.21
CA GLU A 184 41.42 59.14 38.37
C GLU A 184 40.76 60.53 38.29
#